data_AF-W6ME75-F1
#
_entry.id   AF-W6ME75-F1
#
_cell.length_a   1.000
_cell.length_b   1.000
_cell.length_c   1.000
_cell.angle_alpha   90.00
_cell.angle_beta   90.00
_cell.angle_gamma   90.00
#
_symmetry.space_group_name_H-M   'P 1'
#
loop_
_entity.id
_entity.type
_entity.pdbx_description
1 polymer ?
#
loop_
_entity_poly.entity_id
_entity_poly.type
_entity_poly.pdbx_seq_one_letter_code
_entity_poly.pdbx_strand_id
1 'polypeptide(L)'
;MIERRRWWWGSLLRPRDARGRESRTLAFIGIGWVLVTAKFALDSFGPLLGYLPTAPVSATEYAAVVATLLAVWLGREWIDAKRN
;
A
#
# COMPACT_ATOMS: atom_id res chain seq x y z
N MET A 1 4.74 -16.29 -35.72
CA MET A 1 5.13 -15.11 -34.92
C MET A 1 3.98 -14.83 -33.97
N ILE A 2 3.97 -15.45 -32.78
CA ILE A 2 2.87 -15.35 -31.82
C ILE A 2 3.36 -14.51 -30.65
N GLU A 3 2.75 -13.34 -30.53
CA GLU A 3 3.07 -12.28 -29.61
C GLU A 3 2.76 -12.73 -28.17
N ARG A 4 3.80 -12.81 -27.33
CA ARG A 4 3.66 -13.20 -25.92
C ARG A 4 2.88 -12.11 -25.20
N ARG A 5 1.59 -12.39 -24.94
CA ARG A 5 0.77 -11.70 -23.96
C ARG A 5 1.39 -11.90 -22.56
N ARG A 6 2.40 -11.08 -22.23
CA ARG A 6 3.14 -11.15 -20.98
C ARG A 6 2.24 -10.62 -19.88
N TRP A 7 1.74 -11.54 -19.06
CA TRP A 7 0.82 -11.29 -17.96
C TRP A 7 1.37 -10.22 -17.01
N TRP A 8 0.74 -9.05 -17.00
CA TRP A 8 1.03 -7.90 -16.13
C TRP A 8 1.00 -8.25 -14.62
N TRP A 9 0.25 -9.29 -14.26
CA TRP A 9 0.04 -9.80 -12.91
C TRP A 9 1.33 -10.16 -12.16
N GLY A 10 2.38 -10.61 -12.85
CA GLY A 10 3.66 -10.96 -12.23
C GLY A 10 4.45 -9.76 -11.70
N SER A 11 4.18 -8.55 -12.19
CA SER A 11 4.86 -7.32 -11.72
C SER A 11 4.22 -6.72 -10.47
N LEU A 12 2.93 -6.95 -10.25
CA LEU A 12 2.20 -6.41 -9.09
C LEU A 12 2.67 -7.05 -7.78
N LEU A 13 3.05 -8.33 -7.82
CA LEU A 13 3.58 -9.09 -6.69
C LEU A 13 5.09 -8.92 -6.49
N ARG A 14 5.75 -8.18 -7.39
CA ARG A 14 7.20 -7.93 -7.40
C ARG A 14 7.49 -6.45 -7.62
N PRO A 15 6.98 -5.55 -6.74
CA PRO A 15 7.23 -4.14 -6.91
C PRO A 15 8.72 -3.87 -6.87
N ARG A 16 9.17 -3.17 -7.92
CA ARG A 16 10.53 -2.68 -8.00
C ARG A 16 10.62 -1.39 -7.22
N ASP A 17 11.59 -1.37 -6.31
CA ASP A 17 12.03 -0.18 -5.61
C ASP A 17 12.51 0.91 -6.58
N ALA A 18 12.72 2.14 -6.10
CA ALA A 18 13.22 3.26 -6.91
C ALA A 18 14.56 2.96 -7.63
N ARG A 19 15.30 1.94 -7.15
CA ARG A 19 16.56 1.43 -7.72
C ARG A 19 16.39 0.19 -8.62
N GLY A 20 15.17 -0.21 -8.96
CA GLY A 20 14.88 -1.36 -9.84
C GLY A 20 15.08 -2.74 -9.20
N ARG A 21 15.25 -2.83 -7.89
CA ARG A 21 15.33 -4.09 -7.12
C ARG A 21 13.96 -4.51 -6.60
N GLU A 22 13.70 -5.81 -6.58
CA GLU A 22 12.50 -6.36 -5.93
C GLU A 22 12.54 -6.08 -4.42
N SER A 23 11.49 -5.44 -3.90
CA SER A 23 11.37 -5.15 -2.47
C SER A 23 10.09 -5.77 -1.90
N ARG A 24 10.25 -6.82 -1.09
CA ARG A 24 9.15 -7.44 -0.33
C ARG A 24 8.53 -6.46 0.66
N THR A 25 9.33 -5.56 1.22
CA THR A 25 8.86 -4.50 2.13
C THR A 25 7.98 -3.51 1.39
N LEU A 26 8.33 -3.11 0.16
CA LEU A 26 7.48 -2.22 -0.65
C LEU A 26 6.14 -2.88 -0.98
N ALA A 27 6.14 -4.18 -1.27
CA ALA A 27 4.91 -4.96 -1.48
C ALA A 27 4.04 -4.97 -0.23
N PHE A 28 4.62 -5.22 0.94
CA PHE A 28 3.90 -5.23 2.21
C PHE A 28 3.30 -3.85 2.54
N ILE A 29 4.09 -2.79 2.41
CA ILE A 29 3.63 -1.42 2.66
C ILE A 29 2.54 -1.01 1.67
N GLY A 30 2.70 -1.35 0.39
CA GLY A 30 1.69 -1.07 -0.64
C GLY A 30 0.37 -1.81 -0.37
N ILE A 31 0.41 -3.11 -0.06
CA ILE A 31 -0.78 -3.88 0.29
C ILE A 31 -1.44 -3.31 1.55
N GLY A 32 -0.66 -3.02 2.60
CA GLY A 32 -1.16 -2.43 3.83
C GLY A 32 -1.86 -1.09 3.59
N TRP A 33 -1.25 -0.22 2.79
CA TRP A 33 -1.83 1.08 2.43
C TRP A 33 -3.15 0.92 1.65
N VAL A 34 -3.21 0.00 0.70
CA VAL A 34 -4.44 -0.30 -0.06
C VAL A 34 -5.55 -0.79 0.87
N LEU A 35 -5.26 -1.74 1.76
CA LEU A 35 -6.26 -2.31 2.68
C LEU A 35 -6.81 -1.27 3.65
N VAL A 36 -5.94 -0.45 4.24
CA VAL A 36 -6.34 0.59 5.20
C VAL A 36 -7.13 1.70 4.50
N THR A 37 -6.72 2.11 3.30
CA THR A 37 -7.44 3.12 2.50
C THR A 37 -8.80 2.59 2.04
N ALA A 38 -8.89 1.33 1.62
CA ALA A 38 -10.15 0.71 1.27
C ALA A 38 -11.10 0.64 2.48
N LYS A 39 -10.61 0.26 3.66
CA LYS A 39 -11.42 0.27 4.90
C LYS A 39 -11.92 1.67 5.24
N PHE A 40 -11.04 2.67 5.22
CA PHE A 40 -11.41 4.05 5.52
C PHE A 40 -12.43 4.61 4.51
N ALA A 41 -12.27 4.29 3.21
CA ALA A 41 -13.23 4.67 2.18
C ALA A 41 -14.58 3.96 2.36
N LEU A 42 -14.58 2.67 2.68
CA LEU A 42 -15.82 1.93 2.97
C LEU A 42 -16.53 2.49 4.21
N ASP A 43 -15.80 2.88 5.25
CA ASP A 43 -16.42 3.50 6.43
C ASP A 43 -17.01 4.87 6.11
N SER A 44 -16.32 5.65 5.27
CA SER A 44 -16.71 7.03 4.94
C SER A 44 -17.88 7.08 3.95
N PHE A 45 -17.89 6.19 2.96
CA PHE A 45 -18.86 6.20 1.85
C PHE A 45 -19.89 5.08 1.93
N GLY A 46 -19.63 4.03 2.71
CA GLY A 46 -20.57 2.93 2.95
C GLY A 46 -21.94 3.37 3.44
N PRO A 47 -22.05 4.35 4.36
CA PRO A 47 -23.35 4.88 4.79
C PRO A 47 -24.21 5.42 3.65
N LEU A 48 -23.60 6.01 2.61
CA LEU A 48 -24.30 6.52 1.43
C LEU A 48 -24.89 5.39 0.57
N LEU A 49 -24.38 4.17 0.71
CA LEU A 49 -24.80 2.96 0.02
C LEU A 49 -25.68 2.04 0.89
N GLY A 50 -26.09 2.51 2.08
CA GLY A 50 -26.90 1.73 3.02
C GLY A 50 -26.10 0.72 3.86
N TYR A 51 -24.76 0.73 3.79
CA TYR A 51 -23.90 -0.06 4.67
C TYR A 51 -23.52 0.75 5.91
N LEU A 52 -23.96 0.31 7.09
CA LEU A 52 -23.49 0.90 8.35
C LEU A 52 -22.13 0.31 8.77
N PRO A 53 -21.10 1.13 9.02
CA PRO A 53 -19.85 0.67 9.60
C PRO A 53 -20.07 0.12 11.01
N THR A 54 -19.54 -1.06 11.31
CA THR A 54 -19.59 -1.65 12.65
C THR A 54 -18.55 -1.06 13.60
N ALA A 55 -17.44 -0.57 13.04
CA ALA A 55 -16.35 0.12 13.75
C ALA A 55 -15.76 1.18 12.81
N PRO A 56 -16.29 2.42 12.82
CA PRO A 56 -15.82 3.48 11.94
C PRO A 56 -14.42 3.93 12.34
N VAL A 57 -13.52 4.04 11.36
CA VAL A 57 -12.17 4.58 11.53
C VAL A 57 -12.22 6.10 11.40
N SER A 58 -11.71 6.80 12.40
CA SER A 58 -11.57 8.26 12.35
C SER A 58 -10.46 8.68 11.39
N ALA A 59 -10.55 9.91 10.87
CA ALA A 59 -9.51 10.48 10.01
C ALA A 59 -8.13 10.51 10.70
N THR A 60 -8.10 10.72 12.02
CA THR A 60 -6.87 10.73 12.82
C THR A 60 -6.23 9.34 12.90
N GLU A 61 -7.02 8.30 13.13
CA GLU A 61 -6.52 6.91 13.14
C GLU A 61 -6.00 6.50 11.76
N TYR A 62 -6.73 6.84 10.70
CA TYR A 62 -6.28 6.62 9.33
C TYR A 62 -4.93 7.31 9.06
N ALA A 63 -4.84 8.60 9.38
CA ALA A 63 -3.62 9.39 9.21
C ALA A 63 -2.43 8.80 10.00
N ALA A 64 -2.66 8.35 11.24
CA ALA A 64 -1.63 7.72 12.06
C ALA A 64 -1.11 6.41 11.44
N VAL A 65 -2.00 5.56 10.93
CA VAL A 65 -1.60 4.31 10.25
C VAL A 65 -0.84 4.59 8.97
N VAL A 66 -1.32 5.52 8.13
CA VAL A 66 -0.62 5.90 6.89
C VAL A 66 0.75 6.50 7.19
N ALA A 67 0.86 7.39 8.18
CA ALA A 67 2.13 7.96 8.60
C ALA A 67 3.10 6.87 9.08
N THR A 68 2.61 5.87 9.81
CA THR A 68 3.42 4.72 10.26
C THR A 68 3.94 3.90 9.07
N LEU A 69 3.07 3.59 8.10
CA LEU A 69 3.47 2.86 6.88
C LEU A 69 4.54 3.63 6.10
N LEU A 70 4.37 4.95 5.94
CA LEU A 70 5.35 5.81 5.29
C LEU A 70 6.65 5.91 6.07
N ALA A 71 6.61 5.97 7.40
CA ALA A 71 7.79 6.00 8.24
C ALA A 71 8.63 4.72 8.11
N VAL A 72 7.99 3.55 8.03
CA VAL A 72 8.69 2.27 7.77
C VAL A 72 9.37 2.29 6.39
N TRP A 73 8.66 2.78 5.36
CA TRP A 73 9.23 2.89 4.02
C TRP A 73 10.44 3.84 4.00
N LEU A 74 10.27 5.05 4.55
CA LEU A 74 11.30 6.08 4.58
C LEU A 74 12.52 5.64 5.40
N GLY A 75 12.30 4.99 6.54
CA GLY A 75 13.37 4.44 7.38
C GLY A 75 14.21 3.40 6.64
N ARG A 76 13.56 2.54 5.84
CA ARG A 76 14.27 1.59 4.97
C ARG A 76 15.12 2.32 3.93
N GLU A 77 14.53 3.26 3.19
CA GLU A 77 15.26 4.03 2.17
C GLU A 77 16.47 4.75 2.76
N TRP A 78 16.32 5.32 3.96
CA TRP A 78 17.41 6.02 4.64
C TRP A 78 18.59 5.11 5.00
N ILE A 79 18.31 3.91 5.53
CA ILE A 79 19.36 2.92 5.84
C ILE A 79 20.03 2.42 4.56
N ASP A 80 19.25 2.14 3.53
CA ASP A 80 19.76 1.69 2.23
C ASP A 80 20.54 2.79 1.50
N ALA A 81 20.22 4.07 1.72
CA ALA A 81 20.98 5.21 1.23
C ALA A 81 22.34 5.35 1.92
N LYS A 82 22.43 5.06 3.23
CA LYS A 82 23.69 5.10 3.99
C LYS A 82 24.65 3.94 3.71
N ARG A 83 24.15 2.83 3.15
CA ARG A 83 24.95 1.62 2.86
C ARG A 83 25.61 1.64 1.47
N ASN A 84 25.19 2.56 0.60
CA ASN A 84 25.80 2.81 -0.71
C ASN A 84 26.73 4.02 -0.65
#